data_AF-A0A151BET2-F1
#
_entry.id   AF-A0A151BET2-F1
#
_cell.length_a   1.000
_cell.length_b   1.000
_cell.length_c   1.000
_cell.angle_alpha   90.00
_cell.angle_beta   90.00
_cell.angle_gamma   90.00
#
_symmetry.space_group_name_H-M   'P 1'
#
loop_
_entity.id
_entity.type
_entity.pdbx_description
1 polymer ?
#
loop_
_entity_poly.entity_id
_entity_poly.type
_entity_poly.pdbx_seq_one_letter_code
_entity_poly.pdbx_strand_id
1 'polypeptide(L)' 'MLPFPVRKIREGLAILLIPDVEVERPTKAPVFYNPRMRMNRDSAVLAVSALQRRLWRSLSLCEPMC' A
#
# COMPACT_ATOMS: atom_id res chain seq x y z
N MET A 1 -2.89 16.77 13.01
CA MET A 1 -1.66 16.00 13.34
C MET A 1 -2.11 14.60 13.76
N LEU A 2 -1.39 13.54 13.35
CA LEU A 2 -1.73 12.17 13.78
C LEU A 2 -1.35 11.97 15.27
N PRO A 3 -2.06 11.10 16.03
CA PRO A 3 -1.82 10.92 17.47
C PRO A 3 -0.55 10.10 17.80
N PHE A 4 0.31 9.85 16.82
CA PHE A 4 1.56 9.10 16.96
C PHE A 4 2.62 9.62 15.97
N PRO A 5 3.93 9.40 16.25
CA PRO A 5 5.01 9.72 15.33
C PRO A 5 4.85 9.01 13.99
N VAL A 6 5.12 9.72 12.89
CA VAL A 6 5.06 9.15 11.54
C VAL A 6 6.27 9.56 10.71
N ARG A 7 6.67 8.68 9.80
CA ARG A 7 7.69 8.93 8.79
C ARG A 7 7.13 8.77 7.40
N LYS A 8 7.70 9.50 6.45
CA LYS A 8 7.39 9.38 5.03
C LYS A 8 8.21 8.25 4.43
N ILE A 9 7.55 7.40 3.64
CA ILE A 9 8.21 6.40 2.81
C ILE A 9 7.70 6.51 1.38
N ARG A 10 8.45 5.93 0.44
CA ARG A 10 8.06 5.83 -0.96
C ARG A 10 8.00 4.37 -1.38
N GLU A 11 6.88 3.96 -1.98
CA GLU A 11 6.75 2.67 -2.65
C GLU A 11 6.23 2.90 -4.08
N GLY A 12 7.07 2.62 -5.07
CA GLY A 12 6.78 2.98 -6.47
C GLY A 12 6.58 4.49 -6.64
N LEU A 13 5.39 4.88 -7.09
CA LEU A 13 4.98 6.29 -7.24
C LEU A 13 4.24 6.83 -6.01
N ALA A 14 3.82 5.98 -5.07
CA ALA A 14 3.08 6.38 -3.88
C ALA A 14 4.02 6.88 -2.78
N ILE A 15 3.60 7.93 -2.08
CA ILE A 15 4.23 8.42 -0.85
C ILE A 15 3.27 8.12 0.30
N LEU A 16 3.72 7.35 1.29
CA LEU A 16 2.91 6.95 2.44
C LEU A 16 3.46 7.57 3.72
N LEU A 17 2.54 7.83 4.66
CA LEU A 17 2.88 8.10 6.06
C LEU A 17 2.67 6.81 6.83
N ILE A 18 3.76 6.28 7.42
CA ILE A 18 3.71 5.09 8.27
C ILE A 18 4.11 5.46 9.70
N PRO A 19 3.65 4.71 10.71
CA PRO A 19 4.13 4.89 12.08
C PRO A 19 5.66 4.85 12.14
N ASP A 20 6.26 5.84 12.81
CA ASP A 20 7.70 5.91 13.04
C ASP A 20 8.08 5.14 14.29
N VAL A 21 7.82 3.83 14.25
CA VAL A 21 8.18 2.87 15.29
C VAL A 21 8.84 1.67 14.65
N GLU A 22 9.98 1.24 15.20
CA GLU A 22 10.57 -0.05 14.86
C GLU A 22 9.77 -1.14 15.56
N VAL A 23 8.83 -1.73 14.82
CA VAL A 23 8.05 -2.87 15.28
C VAL A 23 8.62 -4.14 14.69
N GLU A 24 9.23 -4.98 15.52
CA GLU A 24 9.65 -6.35 15.13
C GLU A 24 8.47 -7.17 14.57
N ARG A 25 7.24 -6.85 15.00
CA ARG A 25 6.00 -7.44 14.52
C ARG A 25 5.07 -6.36 13.97
N PRO A 26 4.83 -6.30 12.65
CA PRO A 26 3.93 -5.32 12.03
C PRO A 26 2.52 -5.31 12.63
N THR A 27 2.06 -6.42 13.22
CA THR A 27 0.76 -6.53 13.91
C THR A 27 0.65 -5.71 15.19
N LYS A 28 1.77 -5.22 15.74
CA LYS A 28 1.80 -4.33 16.91
C LYS A 28 1.85 -2.85 16.53
N ALA A 29 1.94 -2.54 15.24
CA ALA A 29 1.90 -1.16 14.76
C ALA A 29 0.48 -0.60 14.93
N PRO A 30 0.32 0.71 15.23
CA PRO A 30 -1.01 1.33 15.28
C PRO A 30 -1.70 1.32 13.90
N VAL A 31 -0.92 1.26 12.81
CA VAL A 31 -1.39 1.03 11.44
C VAL A 31 -0.44 0.04 10.76
N PHE A 32 -1.00 -0.98 10.11
CA PHE A 32 -0.21 -2.07 9.54
C PHE A 32 0.43 -1.67 8.20
N TYR A 33 1.75 -1.71 8.14
CA TYR A 33 2.50 -1.68 6.88
C TYR A 33 3.59 -2.75 6.90
N ASN A 34 3.55 -3.67 5.93
CA ASN A 34 4.56 -4.69 5.76
C ASN A 34 5.35 -4.45 4.45
N PRO A 35 6.64 -4.04 4.51
CA PRO A 35 7.45 -3.80 3.31
C PRO A 35 7.70 -5.09 2.50
N ARG A 36 7.62 -6.28 3.10
CA ARG A 36 7.75 -7.56 2.38
C ARG A 36 6.62 -7.80 1.37
N MET A 37 5.50 -7.08 1.49
CA MET A 37 4.34 -7.19 0.59
C MET A 37 4.47 -6.35 -0.68
N ARG A 38 5.62 -5.69 -0.91
CA ARG A 38 5.87 -4.89 -2.11
C ARG A 38 5.60 -5.66 -3.41
N MET A 39 6.16 -6.88 -3.54
CA MET A 39 5.97 -7.70 -4.75
C MET A 39 4.48 -8.02 -4.99
N ASN A 40 3.71 -8.31 -3.94
CA ASN A 40 2.28 -8.57 -4.08
C ASN A 40 1.54 -7.33 -4.65
N ARG A 41 1.83 -6.14 -4.10
CA ARG A 41 1.24 -4.88 -4.59
C ARG A 41 1.67 -4.54 -6.02
N ASP A 42 2.95 -4.74 -6.36
CA ASP A 42 3.44 -4.56 -7.72
C ASP A 42 2.72 -5.50 -8.71
N SER A 43 2.51 -6.77 -8.35
CA SER A 43 1.72 -7.71 -9.15
C SER A 43 0.26 -7.29 -9.29
N ALA A 44 -0.39 -6.78 -8.24
CA ALA A 44 -1.76 -6.26 -8.32
C ALA A 44 -1.87 -5.08 -9.29
N VAL A 45 -0.92 -4.13 -9.26
CA VAL A 45 -0.85 -3.01 -10.20
C VAL A 45 -0.72 -3.51 -11.65
N LEU A 46 0.14 -4.50 -11.90
CA LEU A 46 0.30 -5.09 -13.23
C LEU A 46 -0.99 -5.76 -13.72
N ALA A 47 -1.64 -6.55 -12.87
CA ALA A 47 -2.88 -7.25 -13.20
C ALA A 47 -4.02 -6.27 -13.54
N VAL A 48 -4.22 -5.24 -12.70
CA VAL A 48 -5.22 -4.18 -12.94
C VAL A 48 -4.91 -3.42 -14.23
N SER A 49 -3.65 -3.06 -14.46
CA SER A 49 -3.23 -2.35 -15.67
C SER A 49 -3.48 -3.18 -16.93
N ALA A 50 -3.18 -4.48 -16.89
CA ALA A 50 -3.45 -5.39 -18.01
C ALA A 50 -4.96 -5.53 -18.27
N LEU A 51 -5.77 -5.66 -17.21
CA LEU A 51 -7.22 -5.71 -17.31
C LEU A 51 -7.80 -4.43 -17.90
N GLN A 52 -7.34 -3.26 -17.45
CA GLN A 52 -7.79 -1.97 -17.96
C GLN A 52 -7.51 -1.84 -19.47
N ARG A 53 -6.29 -2.19 -19.91
CA ARG A 53 -5.93 -2.19 -21.34
C ARG A 53 -6.78 -3.18 -22.14
N ARG A 54 -7.10 -4.34 -21.58
CA ARG A 54 -7.93 -5.35 -22.23
C ARG A 54 -9.38 -4.87 -22.42
N LEU A 55 -9.94 -4.17 -21.43
CA LEU A 55 -11.34 -3.75 -21.43
C LEU A 55 -11.60 -2.38 -22.08
N TRP A 56 -10.54 -1.61 -22.36
CA TRP A 56 -10.62 -0.28 -23.01
C TRP A 56 -11.62 0.67 -22.33
N ARG A 57 -11.71 0.60 -21.00
CA ARG A 57 -12.59 1.45 -20.19
C ARG A 57 -11.99 1.75 -18.83
N SER A 58 -12.55 2.74 -18.14
CA SER A 58 -12.26 2.99 -16.73
C SER A 58 -12.74 1.82 -15.87
N LEU A 59 -11.95 1.51 -14.83
CA LEU A 59 -12.27 0.51 -13.83
C LEU A 59 -12.60 1.20 -12.50
N SER A 60 -13.60 0.69 -11.80
CA SER A 60 -13.81 0.97 -10.38
C SER A 60 -13.28 -0.23 -9.60
N LEU A 61 -12.42 0.02 -8.61
CA LEU A 61 -11.69 -1.00 -7.85
C LEU A 61 -11.99 -0.81 -6.36
N CYS A 62 -11.92 -1.89 -5.60
CA CYS A 62 -12.14 -1.90 -4.15
C CYS A 62 -10.92 -2.50 -3.47
N GLU A 63 -10.46 -1.88 -2.38
CA GLU A 63 -9.51 -2.46 -1.43
C GLU A 63 -10.21 -2.58 -0.08
N PRO A 64 -10.85 -3.72 0.21
CA PRO A 64 -11.79 -3.85 1.31
C PRO A 64 -11.14 -3.85 2.71
N MET A 65 -9.82 -4.07 2.78
CA MET A 65 -9.05 -4.22 4.02
C MET A 65 -7.93 -3.18 4.14
N CYS A 66 -8.21 -1.94 3.72
CA CYS A 66 -7.22 -0.86 3.72
C CYS A 66 -6.81 -0.40 5.12
#